data_AF-A0A7R9MJG2-F1
#
_entry.id   AF-A0A7R9MJG2-F1
#
_cell.length_a   1.000
_cell.length_b   1.000
_cell.length_c   1.000
_cell.angle_alpha   90.00
_cell.angle_beta   90.00
_cell.angle_gamma   90.00
#
_symmetry.space_group_name_H-M   'P 1'
#
loop_
_entity.id
_entity.type
_entity.pdbx_description
1 polymer ?
#
loop_
_entity_poly.entity_id
_entity_poly.type
_entity_poly.pdbx_seq_one_letter_code
_entity_poly.pdbx_strand_id
1 'polypeptide(L)'
;MDNIKWISEAKEHKLVVGSQARILYSDQIGRVSIGLAFNEAIKNKTIKSPIILSRDHHDVSGADSPFRETSNIYDGSAFTADMAVSTVIGNSGRGCTWVALHNGGGVGFGEVINCGFGLVLDGSQESHDKVVNILGWDVMNGVSRRSWSGNQLARHTIQDIMQNNSKVRVTLPNEVDDNVVNHL
;
A
#
# COMPACT_ATOMS: atom_id res chain seq x y z
N MET A 1 11.62 13.85 3.29
CA MET A 1 13.04 14.09 3.64
C MET A 1 13.67 12.83 4.23
N ASP A 2 12.96 12.12 5.11
CA ASP A 2 13.46 10.93 5.81
C ASP A 2 13.89 9.79 4.88
N ASN A 3 13.05 9.37 3.93
CA ASN A 3 13.38 8.30 3.00
C ASN A 3 14.55 8.64 2.06
N ILE A 4 14.77 9.93 1.78
CA ILE A 4 15.91 10.40 0.96
C ILE A 4 17.21 10.25 1.75
N LYS A 5 17.22 10.71 3.01
CA LYS A 5 18.38 10.52 3.89
C LYS A 5 18.68 9.04 4.11
N TRP A 6 17.63 8.26 4.40
CA TRP A 6 17.74 6.81 4.54
C TRP A 6 18.40 6.17 3.33
N ILE A 7 17.89 6.41 2.11
CA ILE A 7 18.42 5.73 0.92
C ILE A 7 19.85 6.17 0.58
N SER A 8 20.25 7.42 0.90
CA SER A 8 21.63 7.88 0.70
C SER A 8 22.63 7.18 1.62
N GLU A 9 22.22 6.88 2.86
CA GLU A 9 23.10 6.26 3.88
C GLU A 9 22.98 4.72 3.90
N ALA A 10 21.93 4.16 3.31
CA ALA A 10 21.55 2.74 3.41
C ALA A 10 22.64 1.73 3.00
N LYS A 11 23.58 2.13 2.13
CA LYS A 11 24.72 1.29 1.72
C LYS A 11 25.79 1.22 2.81
N GLU A 12 26.03 2.31 3.52
CA GLU A 12 27.07 2.42 4.55
C GLU A 12 26.78 1.53 5.75
N HIS A 13 25.49 1.32 6.05
CA HIS A 13 25.03 0.48 7.15
C HIS A 13 25.15 -1.04 6.91
N LYS A 14 25.50 -1.49 5.69
CA LYS A 14 25.77 -2.92 5.36
C LYS A 14 24.65 -3.90 5.80
N LEU A 15 23.39 -3.51 5.65
CA LEU A 15 22.22 -4.27 6.13
C LEU A 15 21.79 -5.44 5.22
N VAL A 16 22.47 -5.67 4.10
CA VAL A 16 22.07 -6.69 3.12
C VAL A 16 22.53 -8.08 3.59
N VAL A 17 21.57 -9.00 3.73
CA VAL A 17 21.82 -10.43 4.02
C VAL A 17 21.04 -11.26 3.00
N GLY A 18 21.73 -12.16 2.28
CA GLY A 18 21.12 -12.98 1.23
C GLY A 18 20.92 -12.24 -0.08
N SER A 19 19.67 -12.06 -0.51
CA SER A 19 19.34 -11.38 -1.77
C SER A 19 19.70 -9.89 -1.72
N GLN A 20 20.02 -9.32 -2.88
CA GLN A 20 20.32 -7.89 -3.02
C GLN A 20 19.01 -7.08 -2.95
N ALA A 21 18.52 -6.84 -1.73
CA ALA A 21 17.25 -6.18 -1.46
C ALA A 21 17.44 -4.78 -0.84
N ARG A 22 16.40 -3.95 -0.97
CA ARG A 22 16.31 -2.63 -0.35
C ARG A 22 14.86 -2.30 -0.01
N ILE A 23 14.65 -1.54 1.06
CA ILE A 23 13.34 -1.06 1.52
C ILE A 23 13.39 0.44 1.74
N LEU A 24 12.28 1.12 1.52
CA LEU A 24 12.01 2.51 1.89
C LEU A 24 10.49 2.71 1.94
N TYR A 25 10.03 3.77 2.58
CA TYR A 25 8.62 4.17 2.54
C TYR A 25 8.37 5.14 1.38
N SER A 26 7.23 4.97 0.73
CA SER A 26 6.75 5.85 -0.32
C SER A 26 5.23 5.79 -0.41
N ASP A 27 4.63 6.91 -0.80
CA ASP A 27 3.21 7.01 -1.14
C ASP A 27 2.91 6.42 -2.53
N GLN A 28 1.65 6.53 -2.97
CA GLN A 28 1.19 5.98 -4.25
C GLN A 28 2.00 6.51 -5.44
N ILE A 29 2.22 7.83 -5.50
CA ILE A 29 2.95 8.48 -6.60
C ILE A 29 4.39 7.98 -6.61
N GLY A 30 5.10 8.04 -5.49
CA GLY A 30 6.50 7.63 -5.45
C GLY A 30 6.68 6.13 -5.69
N ARG A 31 5.77 5.26 -5.22
CA ARG A 31 5.80 3.82 -5.51
C ARG A 31 5.69 3.55 -7.01
N VAL A 32 4.73 4.21 -7.68
CA VAL A 32 4.56 4.11 -9.13
C VAL A 32 5.80 4.65 -9.85
N SER A 33 6.27 5.85 -9.52
CA SER A 33 7.44 6.45 -10.17
C SER A 33 8.70 5.60 -10.03
N ILE A 34 8.98 5.06 -8.85
CA ILE A 34 10.13 4.18 -8.61
C ILE A 34 9.98 2.87 -9.40
N GLY A 35 8.81 2.25 -9.38
CA GLY A 35 8.54 1.02 -10.13
C GLY A 35 8.72 1.21 -11.65
N LEU A 36 8.20 2.31 -12.19
CA LEU A 36 8.36 2.66 -13.60
C LEU A 36 9.83 2.94 -13.95
N ALA A 37 10.56 3.66 -13.10
CA ALA A 37 11.98 3.93 -13.29
C ALA A 37 12.82 2.64 -13.29
N PHE A 38 12.52 1.68 -12.40
CA PHE A 38 13.18 0.37 -12.42
C PHE A 38 12.87 -0.40 -13.69
N ASN A 39 11.60 -0.47 -14.10
CA ASN A 39 11.21 -1.17 -15.32
C ASN A 39 11.90 -0.58 -16.56
N GLU A 40 11.97 0.75 -16.66
CA GLU A 40 12.67 1.44 -17.75
C GLU A 40 14.18 1.19 -17.71
N ALA A 41 14.79 1.17 -16.51
CA ALA A 41 16.21 0.86 -16.37
C ALA A 41 16.55 -0.58 -16.79
N ILE A 42 15.63 -1.53 -16.60
CA ILE A 42 15.77 -2.92 -17.08
C ILE A 42 15.64 -2.97 -18.60
N LYS A 43 14.61 -2.31 -19.16
CA LYS A 43 14.39 -2.18 -20.61
C LYS A 43 15.62 -1.61 -21.33
N ASN A 44 16.25 -0.60 -20.74
CA ASN A 44 17.45 0.05 -21.27
C ASN A 44 18.76 -0.67 -20.92
N LYS A 45 18.69 -1.83 -20.25
CA LYS A 45 19.84 -2.67 -19.86
C LYS A 45 20.84 -1.98 -18.89
N THR A 46 20.47 -0.86 -18.28
CA THR A 46 21.20 -0.26 -17.15
C THR A 46 21.19 -1.23 -15.96
N ILE A 47 20.04 -1.88 -15.74
CA ILE A 47 19.89 -3.02 -14.83
C ILE A 47 19.79 -4.28 -15.68
N LYS A 48 20.64 -5.27 -15.41
CA LYS A 48 20.82 -6.45 -16.29
C LYS A 48 19.84 -7.59 -16.03
N SER A 49 19.02 -7.49 -14.99
CA SER A 49 18.15 -8.58 -14.55
C SER A 49 16.83 -8.03 -14.00
N PRO A 50 15.75 -8.84 -14.03
CA PRO A 50 14.47 -8.45 -13.45
C PRO A 50 14.58 -8.01 -11.99
N ILE A 51 13.68 -7.12 -11.58
CA ILE A 51 13.52 -6.68 -10.20
C ILE A 51 12.17 -7.17 -9.68
N ILE A 52 12.12 -7.60 -8.43
CA ILE A 52 10.86 -7.89 -7.75
C ILE A 52 10.51 -6.68 -6.88
N LEU A 53 9.34 -6.08 -7.12
CA LEU A 53 8.70 -5.20 -6.15
C LEU A 53 7.88 -6.03 -5.17
N SER A 54 8.02 -5.75 -3.89
CA SER A 54 7.23 -6.35 -2.81
C SER A 54 7.25 -5.43 -1.59
N ARG A 55 6.57 -5.82 -0.53
CA ARG A 55 6.50 -5.10 0.75
C ARG A 55 6.20 -6.04 1.90
N ASP A 56 6.46 -5.57 3.11
CA ASP A 56 5.87 -6.17 4.30
C ASP A 56 4.33 -5.99 4.28
N HIS A 57 3.63 -6.78 5.08
CA HIS A 57 2.18 -6.66 5.26
C HIS A 57 1.83 -5.48 6.19
N HIS A 58 2.80 -4.94 6.91
CA HIS A 58 2.70 -3.68 7.65
C HIS A 58 2.65 -2.50 6.67
N ASP A 59 1.48 -2.28 6.08
CA ASP A 59 1.23 -1.25 5.07
C ASP A 59 -0.19 -0.69 5.17
N VAL A 60 -0.44 0.41 4.46
CA VAL A 60 -1.70 1.19 4.53
C VAL A 60 -2.96 0.35 4.27
N SER A 61 -2.91 -0.59 3.33
CA SER A 61 -4.04 -1.45 2.92
C SER A 61 -3.86 -2.92 3.32
N GLY A 62 -2.63 -3.28 3.69
CA GLY A 62 -2.18 -4.67 3.75
C GLY A 62 -2.67 -5.44 4.96
N ALA A 63 -3.13 -4.78 6.03
CA ALA A 63 -3.47 -5.47 7.26
C ALA A 63 -4.67 -4.83 7.97
N ASP A 64 -5.60 -5.67 8.39
CA ASP A 64 -6.60 -5.35 9.40
C ASP A 64 -6.15 -5.97 10.73
N SER A 65 -5.69 -5.10 11.64
CA SER A 65 -5.15 -5.48 12.94
C SER A 65 -5.54 -4.45 14.01
N PRO A 66 -6.57 -4.73 14.83
CA PRO A 66 -7.09 -3.76 15.80
C PRO A 66 -6.05 -3.34 16.85
N PHE A 67 -5.00 -4.14 17.05
CA PHE A 67 -3.94 -3.88 18.00
C PHE A 67 -2.68 -3.24 17.39
N ARG A 68 -2.66 -3.01 16.06
CA ARG A 68 -1.50 -2.44 15.38
C ARG A 68 -1.89 -1.59 14.17
N GLU A 69 -2.01 -2.16 12.96
CA GLU A 69 -2.20 -1.39 11.72
C GLU A 69 -3.51 -0.61 11.63
N THR A 70 -4.59 -1.10 12.25
CA THR A 70 -5.90 -0.45 12.29
C THR A 70 -6.28 0.03 13.69
N SER A 71 -5.31 0.11 14.61
CA SER A 71 -5.53 0.56 15.99
C SER A 71 -6.00 2.01 16.12
N ASN A 72 -5.80 2.82 15.10
CA ASN A 72 -6.24 4.22 15.04
C ASN A 72 -7.59 4.41 14.32
N ILE A 73 -8.36 3.33 14.13
CA ILE A 73 -9.69 3.35 13.52
C ILE A 73 -10.74 3.18 14.63
N TYR A 74 -11.66 4.15 14.73
CA TYR A 74 -12.61 4.26 15.86
C TYR A 74 -14.08 4.14 15.46
N ASP A 75 -14.39 3.94 14.17
CA ASP A 75 -15.75 3.70 13.67
C ASP A 75 -16.26 2.28 13.98
N GLY A 76 -15.52 1.50 14.78
CA GLY A 76 -15.78 0.09 15.10
C GLY A 76 -15.23 -0.89 14.06
N SER A 77 -14.83 -0.44 12.87
CA SER A 77 -14.40 -1.33 11.80
C SER A 77 -12.98 -1.90 11.99
N ALA A 78 -12.24 -1.47 13.00
CA ALA A 78 -10.89 -1.97 13.28
C ALA A 78 -10.81 -3.50 13.45
N PHE A 79 -11.93 -4.13 13.83
CA PHE A 79 -12.09 -5.57 14.04
C PHE A 79 -12.57 -6.36 12.81
N THR A 80 -12.85 -5.70 11.68
CA THR A 80 -13.20 -6.39 10.43
C THR A 80 -11.94 -6.79 9.65
N ALA A 81 -12.10 -7.54 8.55
CA ALA A 81 -10.98 -8.00 7.72
C ALA A 81 -11.14 -7.64 6.22
N ASP A 82 -12.13 -6.79 5.90
CA ASP A 82 -12.52 -6.51 4.53
C ASP A 82 -11.43 -5.80 3.74
N MET A 83 -10.63 -4.94 4.39
CA MET A 83 -9.59 -4.16 3.71
C MET A 83 -8.46 -5.07 3.23
N ALA A 84 -7.95 -5.95 4.09
CA ALA A 84 -6.89 -6.90 3.74
C ALA A 84 -7.37 -7.91 2.68
N VAL A 85 -8.58 -8.45 2.81
CA VAL A 85 -9.17 -9.40 1.85
C VAL A 85 -9.42 -8.71 0.49
N SER A 86 -9.99 -7.51 0.49
CA SER A 86 -10.20 -6.73 -0.74
C SER A 86 -8.87 -6.38 -1.40
N THR A 87 -7.85 -5.99 -0.62
CA THR A 87 -6.52 -5.66 -1.15
C THR A 87 -5.93 -6.85 -1.89
N VAL A 88 -5.91 -8.04 -1.28
CA VAL A 88 -5.30 -9.23 -1.90
C VAL A 88 -6.04 -9.68 -3.16
N ILE A 89 -7.38 -9.64 -3.15
CA ILE A 89 -8.21 -9.97 -4.32
C ILE A 89 -7.97 -8.95 -5.43
N GLY A 90 -7.95 -7.66 -5.10
CA GLY A 90 -7.74 -6.60 -6.06
C GLY A 90 -6.33 -6.59 -6.65
N ASN A 91 -5.31 -6.98 -5.88
CA ASN A 91 -3.94 -7.22 -6.36
C ASN A 91 -3.89 -8.42 -7.32
N SER A 92 -4.57 -9.52 -6.96
CA SER A 92 -4.66 -10.72 -7.81
C SER A 92 -5.34 -10.40 -9.15
N GLY A 93 -6.47 -9.72 -9.13
CA GLY A 93 -7.23 -9.35 -10.33
C GLY A 93 -6.53 -8.34 -11.24
N ARG A 94 -5.51 -7.63 -10.73
CA ARG A 94 -4.70 -6.65 -11.48
C ARG A 94 -3.38 -7.22 -12.01
N GLY A 95 -3.11 -8.51 -11.77
CA GLY A 95 -1.97 -9.21 -12.38
C GLY A 95 -0.66 -9.13 -11.62
N CYS A 96 -0.71 -9.03 -10.27
CA CYS A 96 0.47 -9.33 -9.45
C CYS A 96 1.06 -10.69 -9.84
N THR A 97 2.39 -10.82 -9.77
CA THR A 97 3.06 -12.10 -10.02
C THR A 97 2.68 -13.13 -8.97
N TRP A 98 2.54 -12.72 -7.71
CA TRP A 98 1.89 -13.51 -6.67
C TRP A 98 1.22 -12.61 -5.64
N VAL A 99 0.33 -13.22 -4.85
CA VAL A 99 -0.33 -12.61 -3.70
C VAL A 99 -0.28 -13.57 -2.52
N ALA A 100 -0.35 -13.02 -1.31
CA ALA A 100 -0.40 -13.80 -0.08
C ALA A 100 -1.44 -13.21 0.86
N LEU A 101 -2.24 -14.07 1.51
CA LEU A 101 -3.16 -13.72 2.58
C LEU A 101 -2.84 -14.62 3.79
N HIS A 102 -2.55 -14.02 4.92
CA HIS A 102 -2.12 -14.69 6.13
C HIS A 102 -3.05 -14.36 7.30
N ASN A 103 -3.06 -15.27 8.28
CA ASN A 103 -3.68 -15.10 9.58
C ASN A 103 -2.57 -14.99 10.63
N GLY A 104 -2.54 -13.86 11.35
CA GLY A 104 -1.73 -13.70 12.55
C GLY A 104 -0.38 -13.02 12.38
N GLY A 105 -0.10 -12.42 11.21
CA GLY A 105 1.16 -11.73 10.99
C GLY A 105 1.35 -10.51 11.89
N GLY A 106 2.28 -10.60 12.84
CA GLY A 106 2.70 -9.49 13.68
C GLY A 106 2.16 -9.53 15.11
N VAL A 107 0.84 -9.59 15.28
CA VAL A 107 0.20 -9.58 16.61
C VAL A 107 -0.24 -10.97 17.10
N GLY A 108 -0.13 -12.01 16.27
CA GLY A 108 -0.40 -13.40 16.66
C GLY A 108 -1.67 -13.98 16.03
N PHE A 109 -1.76 -15.30 16.05
CA PHE A 109 -2.82 -16.09 15.39
C PHE A 109 -4.21 -15.66 15.86
N GLY A 110 -5.11 -15.37 14.92
CA GLY A 110 -6.49 -14.95 15.18
C GLY A 110 -6.68 -13.44 15.38
N GLU A 111 -5.60 -12.69 15.58
CA GLU A 111 -5.66 -11.26 15.94
C GLU A 111 -5.50 -10.31 14.75
N VAL A 112 -5.22 -10.84 13.56
CA VAL A 112 -4.96 -10.04 12.35
C VAL A 112 -5.18 -10.86 11.09
N ILE A 113 -5.77 -10.23 10.08
CA ILE A 113 -5.76 -10.70 8.69
C ILE A 113 -4.88 -9.75 7.89
N ASN A 114 -3.85 -10.27 7.25
CA ASN A 114 -2.85 -9.45 6.57
C ASN A 114 -2.36 -10.05 5.25
N CYS A 115 -2.10 -9.21 4.26
CA CYS A 115 -1.79 -9.57 2.90
C CYS A 115 -0.60 -8.81 2.31
N GLY A 116 -0.01 -9.42 1.29
CA GLY A 116 1.12 -8.89 0.55
C GLY A 116 1.09 -9.34 -0.90
N PHE A 117 2.06 -8.84 -1.67
CA PHE A 117 2.19 -9.17 -3.08
C PHE A 117 3.65 -9.22 -3.50
N GLY A 118 3.90 -9.82 -4.66
CA GLY A 118 5.11 -9.56 -5.43
C GLY A 118 4.80 -9.30 -6.89
N LEU A 119 5.56 -8.39 -7.47
CA LEU A 119 5.46 -7.98 -8.86
C LEU A 119 6.84 -8.00 -9.50
N VAL A 120 7.04 -8.90 -10.45
CA VAL A 120 8.24 -8.94 -11.28
C VAL A 120 8.18 -7.82 -12.31
N LEU A 121 9.27 -7.05 -12.38
CA LEU A 121 9.57 -6.07 -13.41
C LEU A 121 10.64 -6.65 -14.33
N ASP A 122 10.33 -6.77 -15.61
CA ASP A 122 11.19 -7.38 -16.62
C ASP A 122 11.54 -6.43 -17.77
N GLY A 123 11.13 -5.17 -17.69
CA GLY A 123 11.32 -4.15 -18.72
C GLY A 123 10.25 -4.14 -19.82
N SER A 124 9.25 -5.03 -19.73
CA SER A 124 8.16 -5.08 -20.71
C SER A 124 7.13 -3.95 -20.50
N GLN A 125 6.34 -3.69 -21.55
CA GLN A 125 5.18 -2.82 -21.47
C GLN A 125 4.11 -3.39 -20.53
N GLU A 126 3.99 -4.72 -20.45
CA GLU A 126 3.06 -5.37 -19.53
C GLU A 126 3.42 -5.08 -18.07
N SER A 127 4.70 -5.17 -17.71
CA SER A 127 5.20 -4.79 -16.38
C SER A 127 4.95 -3.32 -16.07
N HIS A 128 5.12 -2.43 -17.06
CA HIS A 128 4.81 -1.01 -16.92
C HIS A 128 3.33 -0.79 -16.53
N ASP A 129 2.41 -1.42 -17.26
CA ASP A 129 0.97 -1.24 -17.02
C ASP A 129 0.54 -1.87 -15.69
N LYS A 130 1.13 -3.02 -15.32
CA LYS A 130 0.94 -3.66 -14.02
C LYS A 130 1.39 -2.77 -12.87
N VAL A 131 2.53 -2.10 -12.96
CA VAL A 131 3.03 -1.18 -11.92
C VAL A 131 2.00 -0.10 -11.61
N VAL A 132 1.47 0.57 -12.65
CA VAL A 132 0.49 1.65 -12.47
C VAL A 132 -0.80 1.12 -11.84
N ASN A 133 -1.31 -0.01 -12.33
CA ASN A 133 -2.58 -0.58 -11.87
C ASN A 133 -2.50 -1.14 -10.44
N ILE A 134 -1.47 -1.93 -10.15
CA ILE A 134 -1.30 -2.62 -8.86
C ILE A 134 -0.97 -1.63 -7.76
N LEU A 135 0.08 -0.80 -7.94
CA LEU A 135 0.52 0.12 -6.89
C LEU A 135 -0.47 1.25 -6.66
N GLY A 136 -1.24 1.63 -7.70
CA GLY A 136 -2.39 2.49 -7.54
C GLY A 136 -3.42 1.89 -6.57
N TRP A 137 -3.89 0.66 -6.85
CA TRP A 137 -4.88 -0.02 -6.01
C TRP A 137 -4.37 -0.35 -4.60
N ASP A 138 -3.17 -0.94 -4.49
CA ASP A 138 -2.58 -1.42 -3.24
C ASP A 138 -2.38 -0.31 -2.21
N VAL A 139 -2.25 0.95 -2.64
CA VAL A 139 -2.24 2.13 -1.76
C VAL A 139 -3.63 2.73 -1.59
N MET A 140 -4.35 2.98 -2.70
CA MET A 140 -5.61 3.72 -2.65
C MET A 140 -6.70 2.98 -1.86
N ASN A 141 -6.72 1.64 -1.86
CA ASN A 141 -7.74 0.88 -1.13
C ASN A 141 -7.72 1.22 0.37
N GLY A 142 -6.55 1.15 1.01
CA GLY A 142 -6.38 1.45 2.42
C GLY A 142 -6.53 2.93 2.73
N VAL A 143 -6.06 3.83 1.86
CA VAL A 143 -6.30 5.27 2.03
C VAL A 143 -7.82 5.57 1.99
N SER A 144 -8.55 4.98 1.05
CA SER A 144 -10.00 5.17 0.91
C SER A 144 -10.75 4.62 2.12
N ARG A 145 -10.38 3.41 2.58
CA ARG A 145 -10.96 2.81 3.79
C ARG A 145 -10.67 3.67 5.02
N ARG A 146 -9.42 4.08 5.23
CA ARG A 146 -9.04 4.91 6.38
C ARG A 146 -9.73 6.27 6.37
N SER A 147 -9.90 6.87 5.18
CA SER A 147 -10.70 8.08 5.00
C SER A 147 -12.13 7.85 5.48
N TRP A 148 -12.78 6.80 4.99
CA TRP A 148 -14.14 6.40 5.40
C TRP A 148 -14.25 6.23 6.92
N SER A 149 -13.25 5.58 7.53
CA SER A 149 -13.18 5.33 8.97
C SER A 149 -12.73 6.53 9.82
N GLY A 150 -12.78 7.74 9.28
CA GLY A 150 -12.59 8.99 10.04
C GLY A 150 -11.17 9.55 10.08
N ASN A 151 -10.21 8.99 9.33
CA ASN A 151 -8.85 9.54 9.29
C ASN A 151 -8.77 10.77 8.37
N GLN A 152 -8.56 11.95 8.94
CA GLN A 152 -8.52 13.23 8.21
C GLN A 152 -7.39 13.30 7.16
N LEU A 153 -6.21 12.78 7.48
CA LEU A 153 -5.07 12.79 6.55
C LEU A 153 -5.34 11.89 5.33
N ALA A 154 -5.94 10.72 5.56
CA ALA A 154 -6.37 9.83 4.50
C ALA A 154 -7.48 10.47 3.64
N ARG A 155 -8.39 11.22 4.26
CA ARG A 155 -9.43 11.99 3.54
C ARG A 155 -8.82 13.03 2.61
N HIS A 156 -7.91 13.86 3.11
CA HIS A 156 -7.21 14.83 2.26
C HIS A 156 -6.47 14.14 1.11
N THR A 157 -5.74 13.05 1.42
CA THR A 157 -4.98 12.31 0.41
C THR A 157 -5.89 11.73 -0.68
N ILE A 158 -7.02 11.12 -0.33
CA ILE A 158 -7.93 10.55 -1.35
C ILE A 158 -8.66 11.63 -2.15
N GLN A 159 -8.95 12.79 -1.54
CA GLN A 159 -9.50 13.94 -2.25
C GLN A 159 -8.52 14.47 -3.29
N ASP A 160 -7.24 14.64 -2.93
CA ASP A 160 -6.20 15.06 -3.87
C ASP A 160 -6.04 14.06 -5.02
N ILE A 161 -6.08 12.75 -4.72
CA ILE A 161 -6.04 11.70 -5.75
C ILE A 161 -7.26 11.80 -6.68
N MET A 162 -8.48 11.98 -6.15
CA MET A 162 -9.69 12.11 -6.96
C MET A 162 -9.68 13.37 -7.84
N GLN A 163 -9.08 14.46 -7.39
CA GLN A 163 -8.91 15.68 -8.19
C GLN A 163 -7.94 15.47 -9.35
N ASN A 164 -6.86 14.72 -9.13
CA ASN A 164 -5.81 14.48 -10.12
C ASN A 164 -6.07 13.25 -11.01
N ASN A 165 -7.05 12.41 -10.68
CA ASN A 165 -7.39 11.20 -11.43
C ASN A 165 -8.91 10.97 -11.49
N SER A 166 -9.52 11.40 -12.59
CA SER A 166 -10.97 11.29 -12.81
C SER A 166 -11.52 9.86 -12.86
N LYS A 167 -10.65 8.84 -12.99
CA LYS A 167 -11.07 7.43 -12.92
C LYS A 167 -11.24 6.93 -11.49
N VAL A 168 -10.75 7.68 -10.50
CA VAL A 168 -10.88 7.34 -9.09
C VAL A 168 -12.08 8.09 -8.53
N ARG A 169 -13.06 7.33 -8.04
CA ARG A 169 -14.21 7.87 -7.33
C ARG A 169 -14.49 7.00 -6.12
N VAL A 170 -14.40 7.60 -4.94
CA VAL A 170 -14.67 6.93 -3.67
C VAL A 170 -15.76 7.67 -2.90
N THR A 171 -16.37 6.97 -1.95
CA THR A 171 -17.31 7.60 -1.02
C THR A 171 -16.53 8.37 0.03
N LEU A 172 -16.87 9.65 0.23
CA LEU A 172 -16.35 10.46 1.32
C LEU A 172 -17.32 10.41 2.50
N PRO A 173 -16.84 10.22 3.74
CA PRO A 173 -17.72 10.26 4.91
C PRO A 173 -18.18 11.70 5.17
N ASN A 174 -19.40 11.84 5.67
CA ASN A 174 -19.89 13.11 6.23
C ASN A 174 -19.76 13.00 7.75
N GLU A 175 -19.13 14.00 8.38
CA GLU A 175 -19.00 14.05 9.83
C GLU A 175 -20.30 14.52 10.46
N VAL A 176 -20.66 13.91 11.59
CA VAL A 176 -21.77 14.34 12.44
C VAL A 176 -21.20 15.13 13.61
N ASP A 177 -21.90 16.18 14.03
CA ASP A 177 -21.54 16.91 15.24
C ASP A 177 -21.84 16.05 16.47
N ASP A 178 -20.83 15.84 17.32
CA ASP A 178 -20.97 15.10 18.58
C ASP A 178 -22.05 15.69 19.48
N ASN A 179 -22.32 17.01 19.40
CA ASN A 179 -23.42 17.62 20.13
C ASN A 179 -24.77 17.06 19.67
N VAL A 180 -24.97 16.81 18.37
CA VAL A 180 -26.21 16.21 17.88
C VAL A 180 -26.36 14.80 18.44
N VAL A 181 -25.29 14.01 18.48
CA VAL A 181 -25.32 12.63 18.98
C VAL A 181 -25.53 12.56 20.49
N ASN A 182 -24.85 13.41 21.26
CA ASN A 182 -24.91 13.41 22.72
C ASN A 182 -26.25 13.89 23.29
N HIS A 183 -27.11 14.49 22.47
CA HIS A 183 -28.45 14.97 22.86
C HIS A 183 -29.59 14.11 22.28
N LEU A 184 -29.29 12.96 21.66
CA LEU A 184 -30.26 11.91 21.30
C LEU A 184 -30.56 11.01 22.51
#